data_AF-A0A2K3JPH7-F1
#
_entry.id   AF-A0A2K3JPH7-F1
#
_cell.length_a   1.000
_cell.length_b   1.000
_cell.length_c   1.000
_cell.angle_alpha   90.00
_cell.angle_beta   90.00
_cell.angle_gamma   90.00
#
_symmetry.space_group_name_H-M   'P 1'
#
loop_
_entity.id
_entity.type
_entity.pdbx_description
1 polymer ?
#
loop_
_entity_poly.entity_id
_entity_poly.type
_entity_poly.pdbx_seq_one_letter_code
_entity_poly.pdbx_strand_id
1 'polypeptide(L)'
;AGIDPNWYDAHATFYGGPSGAGAMHEACGYGDLYKQGYRLANTALSTTLFNNGATCGACFQLVCVNILNGAERAQDQSRVIPVKYRSVSCVKQGDARFEINENPTFLFVLVFNVANVGDVYRVSV
;
A
#
# COMPACT_ATOMS: atom_id res chain seq x y z
N ALA A 1 -12.44 -3.48 4.88
CA ALA A 1 -11.80 -2.63 5.90
C ALA A 1 -12.49 -1.27 5.86
N GLY A 2 -12.31 -0.43 6.88
CA GLY A 2 -12.91 0.91 6.94
C GLY A 2 -11.87 1.91 7.42
N ILE A 3 -12.14 3.20 7.22
CA ILE A 3 -11.29 4.26 7.79
C ILE A 3 -11.42 4.20 9.31
N ASP A 4 -10.29 4.00 9.99
CA ASP A 4 -10.19 3.93 11.44
C ASP A 4 -9.34 5.11 11.93
N PRO A 5 -9.90 6.05 12.72
CA PRO A 5 -9.17 7.22 13.18
C PRO A 5 -8.12 6.90 14.26
N ASN A 6 -8.17 5.71 14.87
CA ASN A 6 -7.29 5.33 15.97
C ASN A 6 -5.86 5.03 15.48
N TRP A 7 -4.88 5.42 16.30
CA TRP A 7 -3.48 5.09 16.07
C TRP A 7 -3.12 3.76 16.73
N TYR A 8 -2.43 2.92 15.98
CA TYR A 8 -1.93 1.62 16.43
C TYR A 8 -0.41 1.58 16.38
N ASP A 9 0.22 0.99 17.40
CA ASP A 9 1.65 0.75 17.39
C ASP A 9 2.02 -0.33 16.36
N ALA A 10 3.12 -0.10 15.64
CA ALA A 10 3.66 -1.04 14.66
C ALA A 10 5.17 -0.85 14.51
N HIS A 11 5.73 -1.67 13.62
CA HIS A 11 7.13 -1.61 13.22
C HIS A 11 7.21 -1.53 11.71
N ALA A 12 8.07 -0.65 11.21
CA ALA A 12 8.34 -0.50 9.78
C ALA A 12 9.79 -0.89 9.48
N THR A 13 9.97 -1.55 8.34
CA THR A 13 11.28 -1.77 7.71
C THR A 13 11.21 -1.27 6.28
N PHE A 14 12.36 -1.20 5.61
CA PHE A 14 12.44 -0.89 4.19
C PHE A 14 13.09 -2.05 3.46
N TYR A 15 12.57 -2.39 2.28
CA TYR A 15 13.17 -3.35 1.37
C TYR A 15 13.23 -2.74 -0.03
N GLY A 16 14.20 -3.19 -0.83
CA GLY A 16 14.46 -2.65 -2.17
C GLY A 16 15.55 -1.59 -2.19
N GLY A 17 15.90 -1.12 -3.39
CA GLY A 17 16.88 -0.06 -3.59
C GLY A 17 16.34 1.33 -3.20
N PRO A 18 17.20 2.35 -3.03
CA PRO A 18 16.80 3.73 -2.72
C PRO A 18 15.82 4.35 -3.73
N SER A 19 15.73 3.77 -4.93
CA SER A 19 14.83 4.14 -6.02
C SER A 19 13.53 3.31 -6.06
N GLY A 20 13.23 2.51 -5.03
CA GLY A 20 12.08 1.58 -5.04
C GLY A 20 12.27 0.38 -5.98
N ALA A 21 13.47 0.23 -6.57
CA ALA A 21 13.82 -0.92 -7.40
C ALA A 21 13.80 -2.20 -6.55
N GLY A 22 12.76 -3.01 -6.73
CA GLY A 22 12.48 -4.23 -5.95
C GLY A 22 10.99 -4.50 -5.71
N ALA A 23 10.14 -3.47 -5.80
CA ALA A 23 8.69 -3.55 -5.59
C ALA A 23 7.88 -3.96 -6.85
N MET A 24 8.47 -4.75 -7.75
CA MET A 24 7.95 -4.88 -9.13
C MET A 24 6.97 -6.04 -9.36
N HIS A 25 6.64 -6.84 -8.33
CA HIS A 25 5.58 -7.87 -8.40
C HIS A 25 4.92 -8.05 -7.03
N GLU A 26 4.19 -7.04 -6.59
CA GLU A 26 3.55 -7.06 -5.26
C GLU A 26 2.22 -7.83 -5.28
N ALA A 27 1.83 -8.37 -4.13
CA ALA A 27 0.68 -9.27 -3.98
C ALA A 27 -0.68 -8.68 -4.43
N CYS A 28 -0.77 -7.36 -4.62
CA CYS A 28 -1.96 -6.67 -5.13
C CYS A 28 -2.04 -6.60 -6.67
N GLY A 29 -0.99 -7.01 -7.40
CA GLY A 29 -1.04 -7.14 -8.87
C GLY A 29 -0.97 -5.84 -9.67
N TYR A 30 -0.71 -4.67 -9.06
CA TYR A 30 -0.73 -3.36 -9.74
C TYR A 30 0.41 -3.12 -10.76
N GLY A 31 1.30 -4.10 -10.94
CA GLY A 31 2.46 -3.98 -11.82
C GLY A 31 3.41 -2.86 -11.39
N ASP A 32 3.87 -2.07 -12.36
CA ASP A 32 4.83 -0.98 -12.11
C ASP A 32 4.16 0.23 -11.44
N LEU A 33 4.33 0.34 -10.13
CA LEU A 33 3.77 1.40 -9.30
C LEU A 33 4.21 2.82 -9.69
N TYR A 34 5.36 2.98 -10.35
CA TYR A 34 5.77 4.29 -10.90
C TYR A 34 4.90 4.69 -12.08
N LYS A 35 4.61 3.75 -12.99
CA LYS A 35 3.70 3.98 -14.12
C LYS A 35 2.26 4.18 -13.64
N GLN A 36 1.85 3.47 -12.58
CA GLN A 36 0.51 3.64 -12.02
C GLN A 36 0.32 4.95 -11.24
N GLY A 37 1.41 5.65 -10.88
CA GLY A 37 1.36 6.94 -10.21
C GLY A 37 1.51 6.89 -8.69
N TYR A 38 1.59 5.69 -8.10
CA TYR A 38 1.85 5.51 -6.66
C TYR A 38 3.31 5.80 -6.28
N ARG A 39 4.26 5.55 -7.20
CA ARG A 39 5.70 5.79 -6.98
C ARG A 39 6.17 5.11 -5.69
N LEU A 40 6.91 5.83 -4.85
CA LEU A 40 7.41 5.38 -3.53
C LEU A 40 6.35 5.42 -2.42
N ALA A 41 5.13 5.90 -2.69
CA ALA A 41 4.05 5.95 -1.70
C ALA A 41 3.30 4.59 -1.66
N ASN A 42 4.04 3.52 -1.42
CA ASN A 42 3.54 2.16 -1.25
C ASN A 42 4.20 1.49 -0.04
N THR A 43 3.62 0.37 0.41
CA THR A 43 4.17 -0.40 1.54
C THR A 43 3.68 -1.85 1.49
N ALA A 44 4.52 -2.79 1.93
CA ALA A 44 4.07 -4.14 2.24
C ALA A 44 3.46 -4.19 3.64
N LEU A 45 2.36 -4.93 3.77
CA LEU A 45 1.65 -5.12 5.02
C LEU A 45 1.94 -6.49 5.62
N SER A 46 1.79 -6.61 6.94
CA SER A 46 1.77 -7.93 7.61
C SER A 46 0.57 -8.75 7.12
N THR A 47 0.59 -10.06 7.31
CA THR A 47 -0.51 -10.95 6.91
C THR A 47 -1.86 -10.53 7.49
N THR A 48 -1.90 -10.08 8.74
CA THR A 48 -3.10 -9.57 9.40
C THR A 48 -3.66 -8.32 8.73
N LEU A 49 -2.79 -7.38 8.37
CA LEU A 49 -3.20 -6.14 7.71
C LEU A 49 -3.51 -6.33 6.23
N PHE A 50 -2.77 -7.21 5.55
CA PHE A 50 -3.01 -7.57 4.15
C PHE A 50 -4.37 -8.25 3.97
N ASN A 51 -4.79 -9.05 4.95
CA ASN A 51 -6.10 -9.70 5.02
C ASN A 51 -6.49 -10.40 3.72
N ASN A 52 -5.62 -11.29 3.23
CA ASN A 52 -5.79 -12.01 1.96
C ASN A 52 -6.07 -11.10 0.75
N GLY A 53 -5.48 -9.91 0.70
CA GLY A 53 -5.64 -8.95 -0.39
C GLY A 53 -6.85 -8.02 -0.23
N ALA A 54 -7.68 -8.21 0.80
CA ALA A 54 -8.84 -7.34 1.04
C ALA A 54 -8.45 -5.90 1.39
N THR A 55 -7.18 -5.64 1.70
CA THR A 55 -6.65 -4.29 1.98
C THR A 55 -5.89 -3.71 0.78
N CYS A 56 -5.84 -4.41 -0.36
CA CYS A 56 -5.23 -3.86 -1.57
C CYS A 56 -5.95 -2.56 -1.99
N GLY A 57 -5.18 -1.49 -2.09
CA GLY A 57 -5.67 -0.16 -2.43
C GLY A 57 -5.97 0.74 -1.23
N ALA A 58 -5.96 0.21 0.00
CA ALA A 58 -6.17 1.01 1.20
C ALA A 58 -4.99 1.95 1.49
N CYS A 59 -5.27 3.10 2.12
CA CYS A 59 -4.28 4.10 2.47
C CYS A 59 -4.05 4.17 3.97
N PHE A 60 -2.79 4.35 4.35
CA PHE A 60 -2.37 4.48 5.74
C PHE A 60 -1.54 5.73 5.93
N GLN A 61 -1.67 6.33 7.11
CA GLN A 61 -0.75 7.35 7.59
C GLN A 61 0.17 6.71 8.62
N LEU A 62 1.49 6.96 8.49
CA LEU A 62 2.51 6.47 9.40
C LEU A 62 3.23 7.63 10.07
N VAL A 63 3.58 7.48 11.34
CA VAL A 63 4.43 8.40 12.09
C VAL A 63 5.48 7.61 12.86
N CYS A 64 6.74 8.05 12.86
CA CYS A 64 7.76 7.45 13.69
C CYS A 64 7.52 7.85 15.16
N VAL A 65 7.67 6.89 16.08
CA VAL A 65 7.59 7.15 17.52
C VAL A 65 8.97 7.03 18.15
N ASN A 66 9.28 7.88 19.12
CA ASN A 66 10.55 7.88 19.85
C ASN A 66 11.81 8.09 18.99
N ILE A 67 11.84 9.18 18.22
CA ILE A 67 13.09 9.68 17.62
C ILE A 67 13.86 10.46 18.70
N LEU A 68 14.32 9.77 19.76
CA LEU A 68 15.14 10.40 20.77
C LEU A 68 16.52 10.70 20.15
N ASN A 69 16.81 12.00 20.03
CA ASN A 69 18.12 12.58 19.76
C ASN A 69 18.75 12.22 18.41
N GLY A 70 18.23 12.77 17.31
CA GLY A 70 19.01 13.00 16.08
C GLY A 70 19.63 11.76 15.40
N ALA A 71 19.26 10.55 15.80
CA ALA A 71 19.82 9.31 15.29
C ALA A 71 19.13 8.91 13.98
N GLU A 72 19.59 9.62 12.95
CA GLU A 72 19.62 9.22 11.56
C GLU A 72 18.29 9.08 10.83
N ARG A 73 18.26 9.78 9.69
CA ARG A 73 17.40 9.50 8.56
C ARG A 73 17.30 7.99 8.35
N ALA A 74 16.17 7.51 7.86
CA ALA A 74 15.92 6.14 7.43
C ALA A 74 16.86 5.69 6.27
N GLN A 75 18.16 5.73 6.49
CA GLN A 75 19.25 5.43 5.57
C GLN A 75 20.13 4.29 6.07
N ASP A 76 19.99 3.88 7.34
CA ASP A 76 20.59 2.64 7.83
C ASP A 76 19.68 1.44 7.51
N GLN A 77 20.08 0.66 6.51
CA GLN A 77 19.27 -0.34 5.77
C GLN A 77 18.91 -1.61 6.57
N SER A 78 18.95 -1.58 7.91
CA SER A 78 18.71 -2.79 8.73
C SER A 78 17.93 -2.55 10.02
N ARG A 79 17.46 -1.32 10.28
CA ARG A 79 16.76 -1.03 11.54
C ARG A 79 15.24 -1.15 11.39
N VAL A 80 14.65 -2.02 12.20
CA VAL A 80 13.21 -2.04 12.47
C VAL A 80 12.86 -0.74 13.21
N ILE A 81 12.05 0.12 12.61
CA ILE A 81 11.69 1.43 13.13
C ILE A 81 10.34 1.33 13.84
N PRO A 82 10.22 1.71 15.12
CA PRO A 82 8.94 1.78 15.79
C PRO A 82 8.13 2.96 15.21
N VAL A 83 6.90 2.66 14.80
CA VAL A 83 5.98 3.61 14.19
C VAL A 83 4.60 3.48 14.84
N LYS A 84 3.77 4.50 14.64
CA LYS A 84 2.32 4.37 14.75
C LYS A 84 1.72 4.49 13.37
N TYR A 85 0.64 3.75 13.12
CA TYR A 85 -0.12 3.84 11.88
C TYR A 85 -1.62 3.97 12.13
N ARG A 86 -2.34 4.47 11.13
CA ARG A 86 -3.80 4.46 11.08
C ARG A 86 -4.29 4.41 9.64
N SER A 87 -5.48 3.88 9.40
CA SER A 87 -6.14 3.92 8.09
C SER A 87 -6.65 5.33 7.78
N VAL A 88 -6.51 5.79 6.54
CA VAL A 88 -6.95 7.11 6.09
C VAL A 88 -7.63 7.03 4.74
N SER A 89 -8.42 8.05 4.41
CA SER A 89 -8.99 8.15 3.06
C SER A 89 -7.88 8.30 2.01
N CYS A 90 -7.92 7.46 0.99
CA CYS A 90 -7.16 7.59 -0.24
C CYS A 90 -7.64 8.77 -1.07
N VAL A 91 -6.68 9.53 -1.61
CA VAL A 91 -6.92 10.52 -2.66
C VAL A 91 -6.43 9.92 -3.97
N LYS A 92 -7.36 9.72 -4.92
CA LYS A 92 -7.01 9.22 -6.26
C LYS A 92 -6.59 10.34 -7.20
N GLN A 93 -5.76 10.00 -8.19
CA GLN A 93 -5.46 10.90 -9.30
C GLN A 93 -6.24 10.46 -10.54
N GLY A 94 -7.17 11.29 -11.00
CA GLY A 94 -8.06 10.96 -12.13
C GLY A 94 -9.11 9.92 -11.76
N ASP A 95 -9.39 9.01 -12.69
CA ASP A 95 -10.46 8.02 -12.56
C ASP A 95 -10.02 6.69 -11.96
N ALA A 96 -10.98 5.92 -11.46
CA ALA A 96 -10.72 4.53 -11.09
C ALA A 96 -10.19 3.79 -12.33
N ARG A 97 -9.19 2.94 -12.13
CA ARG A 97 -8.49 2.24 -13.20
C ARG A 97 -8.82 0.76 -13.18
N PHE A 98 -8.85 0.19 -14.36
CA PHE A 98 -9.15 -1.20 -14.60
C PHE A 98 -8.09 -1.75 -15.54
N GLU A 99 -7.50 -2.88 -15.18
CA GLU A 99 -6.76 -3.71 -16.12
C GLU A 99 -7.61 -4.94 -16.42
N ILE A 100 -7.86 -5.16 -17.71
CA ILE A 100 -8.72 -6.23 -18.19
C ILE A 100 -7.84 -7.22 -18.94
N ASN A 101 -7.84 -8.47 -18.47
CA ASN A 101 -7.19 -9.58 -19.12
C ASN A 101 -8.24 -10.63 -19.50
N GLU A 102 -8.31 -10.94 -20.79
CA GLU A 102 -9.34 -11.82 -21.35
C GLU A 102 -8.75 -13.19 -21.73
N ASN A 103 -9.50 -14.24 -21.43
CA ASN A 103 -9.29 -15.60 -21.92
C ASN A 103 -10.63 -16.11 -22.48
N PRO A 104 -10.65 -17.01 -23.49
CA PRO A 104 -11.87 -17.65 -23.98
C PRO A 104 -12.90 -18.13 -22.94
N THR A 105 -12.49 -18.41 -21.70
CA THR A 105 -13.37 -18.94 -20.65
C THR A 105 -13.61 -18.01 -19.46
N PHE A 106 -12.82 -16.94 -19.29
CA PHE A 106 -13.00 -16.02 -18.17
C PHE A 106 -12.49 -14.61 -18.47
N LEU A 107 -13.13 -13.64 -17.81
CA LEU A 107 -12.72 -12.25 -17.77
C LEU A 107 -12.03 -11.99 -16.42
N PHE A 108 -10.78 -11.55 -16.44
CA PHE A 108 -10.07 -11.11 -15.25
C PHE A 108 -9.99 -9.58 -15.25
N VAL A 109 -10.49 -8.96 -14.17
CA VAL A 109 -10.46 -7.50 -14.00
C VAL A 109 -9.74 -7.16 -12.71
N LEU A 110 -8.64 -6.42 -12.84
CA LEU A 110 -7.94 -5.81 -11.71
C LEU A 110 -8.41 -4.36 -11.54
N VAL A 111 -8.94 -4.04 -10.36
CA VAL A 111 -9.43 -2.70 -10.02
C VAL A 111 -8.42 -2.00 -9.12
N PHE A 112 -8.07 -0.75 -9.45
CA PHE A 112 -7.13 0.06 -8.67
C PHE A 112 -7.39 1.56 -8.84
N ASN A 113 -6.63 2.39 -8.13
CA ASN A 113 -6.80 3.86 -8.07
C ASN A 113 -8.19 4.26 -7.54
N VAL A 114 -8.67 3.54 -6.53
CA VAL A 114 -9.96 3.77 -5.88
C VAL A 114 -9.77 4.77 -4.73
N ALA A 115 -10.64 5.78 -4.67
CA ALA A 115 -10.57 6.81 -3.62
C ALA A 115 -11.23 6.35 -2.32
N ASN A 116 -11.15 7.20 -1.30
CA ASN A 116 -11.80 7.00 -0.01
C ASN A 116 -11.24 5.77 0.72
N VAL A 117 -11.99 4.71 0.97
CA VAL A 117 -11.44 3.55 1.70
C VAL A 117 -10.36 2.83 0.88
N GLY A 118 -10.48 2.85 -0.45
CA GLY A 118 -9.49 2.31 -1.38
C GLY A 118 -9.55 0.79 -1.60
N ASP A 119 -10.11 0.03 -0.66
CA ASP A 119 -10.34 -1.41 -0.83
C ASP A 119 -11.60 -1.70 -1.67
N VAL A 120 -11.55 -2.81 -2.43
CA VAL A 120 -12.65 -3.26 -3.29
C VAL A 120 -13.21 -4.56 -2.75
N TYR A 121 -14.39 -4.50 -2.14
CA TYR A 121 -15.04 -5.66 -1.52
C TYR A 121 -15.98 -6.43 -2.47
N ARG A 122 -16.43 -5.79 -3.55
CA ARG A 122 -17.36 -6.37 -4.50
C ARG A 122 -17.18 -5.75 -5.89
N VAL A 123 -17.14 -6.62 -6.89
CA VAL A 123 -17.26 -6.26 -8.31
C VAL A 123 -18.47 -7.01 -8.86
N SER A 124 -19.27 -6.34 -9.68
CA SER A 124 -20.41 -6.92 -10.36
C SER A 124 -20.36 -6.46 -11.82
N VAL A 125 -20.72 -7.35 -12.73
CA VAL A 125 -20.83 -7.09 -14.17
C VAL A 125 -22.28 -7.30 -14.58
#